data_AF-A0A7S1I1W7-F1
#
_entry.id   AF-A0A7S1I1W7-F1
#
_cell.length_a   1.000
_cell.length_b   1.000
_cell.length_c   1.000
_cell.angle_alpha   90.00
_cell.angle_beta   90.00
_cell.angle_gamma   90.00
#
_symmetry.space_group_name_H-M   'P 1'
#
loop_
_entity.id
_entity.type
_entity.pdbx_description
1 polymer ?
#
loop_
_entity_poly.entity_id
_entity_poly.type
_entity_poly.pdbx_seq_one_letter_code
_entity_poly.pdbx_strand_id
1 'polypeptide(L)'
;DPQYQRLVDLTPGFQCSEDPWPFSSEAVGGLTLHGQTAIVTGGNSGIGYRISAHLYQQGADVYMVCRCAHRCRRARWQLQSDFGHPEAGQIFTYTESMDLSKLNEVRRFAFKMLLELGKDGLNMLFLNAGDPYAPLGQPLSEEGYEMMFATNYLGHHLLYRLLLPLLRIGGQTAAGARVVQTSSSAHWTTFRWGVATSLEELNGPTANFRYNSGLLYGQSKLAQVLWVQEAASQLDPAERIYINAGDPGVCDTEHWAKTAEWIA
;
A
#
# COMPACT_ATOMS: atom_id res chain seq x y z
N ASP A 1 -3.45 0.86 -32.19
CA ASP A 1 -2.96 2.24 -32.11
C ASP A 1 -1.51 2.20 -31.63
N PRO A 2 -0.54 2.76 -32.38
CA PRO A 2 0.88 2.79 -32.01
C PRO A 2 1.17 3.40 -30.62
N GLN A 3 0.26 4.20 -30.07
CA GLN A 3 0.36 4.73 -28.71
C GLN A 3 0.18 3.65 -27.63
N TYR A 4 -0.51 2.53 -27.94
CA TYR A 4 -0.75 1.43 -27.00
C TYR A 4 0.40 0.42 -26.93
N GLN A 5 1.30 0.37 -27.92
CA GLN A 5 2.44 -0.55 -27.88
C GLN A 5 3.45 -0.21 -26.78
N ARG A 6 3.53 1.05 -26.34
CA ARG A 6 4.37 1.45 -25.19
C ARG A 6 3.78 1.04 -23.83
N LEU A 7 2.51 0.63 -23.79
CA LEU A 7 1.82 0.17 -22.58
C LEU A 7 1.91 -1.34 -22.39
N VAL A 8 2.46 -2.08 -23.36
CA VAL A 8 2.52 -3.55 -23.33
C VAL A 8 3.52 -4.06 -22.28
N ASP A 9 4.59 -3.30 -22.02
CA ASP A 9 5.48 -3.51 -20.87
C ASP A 9 4.98 -2.80 -19.60
N LEU A 10 3.86 -2.06 -19.70
CA LEU A 10 3.20 -1.38 -18.58
C LEU A 10 2.02 -2.20 -18.02
N THR A 11 1.70 -3.32 -18.64
CA THR A 11 0.75 -4.30 -18.13
C THR A 11 1.35 -4.98 -16.91
N PRO A 12 0.67 -5.00 -15.73
CA PRO A 12 1.02 -5.97 -14.70
C PRO A 12 1.08 -7.33 -15.37
N GLY A 13 2.15 -8.08 -15.15
CA GLY A 13 2.21 -9.47 -15.60
C GLY A 13 1.06 -10.23 -14.95
N PHE A 14 -0.07 -10.33 -15.64
CA PHE A 14 -1.06 -11.34 -15.35
C PHE A 14 -0.37 -12.64 -15.73
N GLN A 15 0.01 -13.42 -14.73
CA GLN A 15 0.23 -14.83 -14.95
C GLN A 15 -1.15 -15.47 -15.20
N CYS A 16 -1.71 -15.23 -16.39
CA CYS A 16 -2.71 -16.10 -16.99
C CYS A 16 -1.96 -17.35 -17.49
N SER A 17 -1.35 -18.12 -16.59
CA SER A 17 -0.99 -19.51 -16.91
C SER A 17 -2.23 -20.36 -16.71
N GLU A 18 -2.45 -21.35 -17.59
CA GLU A 18 -3.38 -22.45 -17.30
C GLU A 18 -2.90 -23.26 -16.08
N ASP A 19 -1.61 -23.15 -15.74
CA ASP A 19 -1.04 -23.70 -14.53
C ASP A 19 -1.61 -22.98 -13.30
N PRO A 20 -2.03 -23.72 -12.26
CA PRO A 20 -2.44 -23.13 -10.99
C PRO A 20 -1.37 -22.17 -10.48
N TRP A 21 -1.78 -21.05 -9.90
CA TRP A 21 -0.87 -20.11 -9.24
C TRP A 21 0.08 -20.90 -8.32
N PRO A 22 1.40 -20.92 -8.58
CA PRO A 22 2.29 -21.92 -7.99
C PRO A 22 2.62 -21.64 -6.51
N PHE A 23 2.17 -20.50 -5.98
CA PHE A 23 2.39 -20.12 -4.60
C PHE A 23 1.12 -20.34 -3.77
N SER A 24 1.11 -21.39 -2.95
CA SER A 24 0.17 -21.53 -1.84
C SER A 24 0.71 -20.82 -0.59
N SER A 25 -0.13 -20.58 0.41
CA SER A 25 0.34 -20.14 1.74
C SER A 25 1.34 -21.13 2.35
N GLU A 26 1.23 -22.42 2.01
CA GLU A 26 2.18 -23.46 2.41
C GLU A 26 3.54 -23.31 1.71
N ALA A 27 3.58 -22.85 0.46
CA ALA A 27 4.82 -22.57 -0.26
C ALA A 27 5.63 -21.41 0.36
N VAL A 28 4.96 -20.52 1.11
CA VAL A 28 5.61 -19.45 1.90
C VAL A 28 5.99 -19.93 3.30
N GLY A 29 5.33 -20.97 3.83
CA GLY A 29 5.50 -21.48 5.19
C GLY A 29 6.89 -22.07 5.54
N GLY A 30 7.81 -22.14 4.57
CA GLY A 30 9.21 -22.51 4.78
C GLY A 30 10.19 -21.32 4.84
N LEU A 31 9.70 -20.08 4.67
CA LEU A 31 10.53 -18.87 4.68
C LEU A 31 10.51 -18.23 6.07
N THR A 32 11.63 -18.31 6.80
CA THR A 32 11.81 -17.52 8.03
C THR A 32 12.12 -16.06 7.70
N LEU A 33 11.39 -15.15 8.33
CA LEU A 33 11.59 -13.70 8.25
C LEU A 33 12.23 -13.12 9.53
N HIS A 34 12.87 -13.97 10.33
CA HIS A 34 13.53 -13.56 11.57
C HIS A 34 14.55 -12.43 11.31
N GLY A 35 14.50 -11.40 12.16
CA GLY A 35 15.36 -10.23 12.04
C GLY A 35 15.00 -9.30 10.87
N GLN A 36 13.89 -9.54 10.17
CA GLN A 36 13.38 -8.62 9.16
C GLN A 36 12.26 -7.75 9.71
N THR A 37 12.28 -6.47 9.34
CA THR A 37 11.25 -5.51 9.75
C THR A 37 10.31 -5.16 8.61
N ALA A 38 9.02 -5.12 8.90
CA ALA A 38 7.95 -4.73 7.98
C ALA A 38 7.11 -3.56 8.51
N ILE A 39 6.75 -2.63 7.64
CA ILE A 39 5.71 -1.62 7.89
C ILE A 39 4.50 -1.92 7.00
N VAL A 40 3.30 -1.96 7.57
CA VAL A 40 2.05 -2.23 6.84
C VAL A 40 1.04 -1.11 7.09
N THR A 41 0.73 -0.33 6.05
CA THR A 41 -0.35 0.66 6.13
C THR A 41 -1.72 -0.02 6.04
N GLY A 42 -2.65 0.39 6.90
CA GLY A 42 -3.97 -0.28 7.00
C GLY A 42 -3.87 -1.69 7.57
N GLY A 43 -2.85 -1.98 8.37
CA GLY A 43 -2.59 -3.31 8.93
C GLY A 43 -3.66 -3.85 9.88
N ASN A 44 -4.70 -3.08 10.23
CA ASN A 44 -5.71 -3.48 11.20
C ASN A 44 -6.96 -4.15 10.62
N SER A 45 -7.11 -4.24 9.30
CA SER A 45 -8.32 -4.77 8.68
C SER A 45 -8.04 -5.38 7.30
N GLY A 46 -8.94 -6.25 6.85
CA GLY A 46 -8.93 -6.82 5.50
C GLY A 46 -7.59 -7.44 5.12
N ILE A 47 -7.12 -7.09 3.91
CA ILE A 47 -5.86 -7.60 3.34
C ILE A 47 -4.66 -7.19 4.21
N GLY A 48 -4.62 -5.94 4.70
CA GLY A 48 -3.54 -5.45 5.55
C GLY A 48 -3.38 -6.27 6.82
N TYR A 49 -4.49 -6.66 7.46
CA TYR A 49 -4.46 -7.54 8.63
C TYR A 49 -3.88 -8.92 8.33
N ARG A 50 -4.25 -9.51 7.20
CA ARG A 50 -3.73 -10.82 6.78
C ARG A 50 -2.26 -10.75 6.39
N ILE A 51 -1.82 -9.67 5.74
CA ILE A 51 -0.39 -9.40 5.49
C ILE A 51 0.35 -9.34 6.83
N SER A 52 -0.11 -8.51 7.77
CA SER A 52 0.53 -8.38 9.09
C SER A 52 0.58 -9.71 9.84
N ALA A 53 -0.51 -10.48 9.82
CA ALA A 53 -0.57 -11.79 10.47
C ALA A 53 0.43 -12.78 9.86
N HIS A 54 0.48 -12.86 8.53
CA HIS A 54 1.37 -13.80 7.86
C HIS A 54 2.85 -13.46 8.11
N LEU A 55 3.24 -12.19 7.99
CA LEU A 55 4.61 -11.75 8.26
C LEU A 55 5.02 -12.04 9.70
N TYR A 56 4.13 -11.78 10.65
CA TYR A 56 4.33 -12.07 12.06
C TYR A 56 4.52 -13.56 12.35
N GLN A 57 3.69 -14.42 11.75
CA GLN A 57 3.83 -15.87 11.88
C GLN A 57 5.14 -16.39 11.30
N GLN A 58 5.63 -15.79 10.22
CA GLN A 58 6.95 -16.12 9.68
C GLN A 58 8.12 -15.50 10.47
N GLY A 59 7.83 -14.77 11.56
CA GLY A 59 8.83 -14.27 12.49
C GLY A 59 9.39 -12.88 12.18
N ALA A 60 8.75 -12.11 11.31
CA ALA A 60 9.11 -10.71 11.06
C ALA A 60 8.60 -9.79 12.18
N ASP A 61 9.33 -8.71 12.43
CA ASP A 61 8.85 -7.61 13.25
C ASP A 61 7.95 -6.68 12.43
N VAL A 62 6.69 -6.54 12.82
CA VAL A 62 5.65 -5.87 12.02
C VAL A 62 5.13 -4.62 12.71
N TYR A 63 5.28 -3.48 12.05
CA TYR A 63 4.70 -2.20 12.42
C TYR A 63 3.38 -1.99 11.67
N MET A 64 2.27 -2.15 12.38
CA MET A 64 0.93 -1.83 11.88
C MET A 64 0.67 -0.33 12.01
N VAL A 65 0.32 0.31 10.89
CA VAL A 65 0.03 1.76 10.85
C VAL A 65 -1.38 1.98 10.35
N CYS A 66 -2.17 2.75 11.10
CA CYS A 66 -3.60 2.86 10.87
C CYS A 66 -4.10 4.28 11.13
N ARG A 67 -5.18 4.68 10.43
CA ARG A 67 -5.88 5.95 10.68
C ARG A 67 -6.50 6.03 12.09
N CYS A 68 -6.87 4.90 12.69
CA CYS A 68 -7.46 4.87 14.03
C CYS A 68 -6.60 4.04 14.98
N ALA A 69 -5.85 4.73 15.85
CA ALA A 69 -4.91 4.09 16.78
C ALA A 69 -5.58 3.06 17.70
N HIS A 70 -6.81 3.31 18.17
CA HIS A 70 -7.54 2.36 19.00
C HIS A 70 -7.89 1.06 18.25
N ARG A 71 -8.39 1.16 17.01
CA ARG A 71 -8.66 -0.02 16.17
C ARG A 71 -7.37 -0.77 15.82
N CYS A 72 -6.28 -0.05 15.57
CA CYS A 72 -4.96 -0.63 15.33
C CYS A 72 -4.49 -1.47 16.53
N ARG A 73 -4.57 -0.92 17.75
CA ARG A 73 -4.23 -1.64 18.98
C ARG A 73 -5.08 -2.88 19.19
N ARG A 74 -6.39 -2.79 18.98
CA ARG A 74 -7.31 -3.92 19.10
C ARG A 74 -6.94 -5.04 18.11
N ALA A 75 -6.70 -4.68 16.85
CA ALA A 75 -6.29 -5.65 15.83
C ALA A 75 -4.95 -6.31 16.19
N ARG A 76 -3.98 -5.56 16.71
CA ARG A 76 -2.73 -6.14 17.21
C ARG A 76 -2.97 -7.20 18.30
N TRP A 77 -3.81 -6.91 19.30
CA TRP A 77 -4.12 -7.86 20.37
C TRP A 77 -4.77 -9.14 19.81
N GLN A 78 -5.73 -8.97 18.89
CA GLN A 78 -6.38 -10.10 18.23
C GLN A 78 -5.37 -10.94 17.43
N LEU A 79 -4.51 -10.29 16.65
CA LEU A 79 -3.50 -10.95 15.83
C LEU A 79 -2.52 -11.75 16.69
N GLN A 80 -2.02 -11.18 17.79
CA GLN A 80 -1.15 -11.89 18.74
C GLN A 80 -1.85 -13.08 19.39
N SER A 81 -3.13 -12.96 19.72
CA SER A 81 -3.92 -14.05 20.31
C SER A 81 -4.18 -15.18 19.32
N ASP A 82 -4.50 -14.85 18.07
CA ASP A 82 -4.93 -15.83 17.06
C ASP A 82 -3.75 -16.55 16.41
N PHE A 83 -2.61 -15.86 16.27
CA PHE A 83 -1.48 -16.30 15.45
C PHE A 83 -0.15 -16.40 16.19
N GLY A 84 -0.12 -16.09 17.49
CA GLY A 84 1.09 -16.15 18.29
C GLY A 84 1.62 -17.56 18.48
N HIS A 85 2.93 -17.74 18.31
CA HIS A 85 3.66 -18.97 18.60
C HIS A 85 5.14 -18.63 18.90
N PRO A 86 5.96 -19.58 19.41
CA PRO A 86 7.33 -19.28 19.86
C PRO A 86 8.23 -18.63 18.80
N GLU A 87 8.08 -19.01 17.53
CA GLU A 87 8.88 -18.47 16.42
C GLU A 87 8.29 -17.20 15.78
N ALA A 88 7.18 -16.67 16.31
CA ALA A 88 6.53 -15.49 15.76
C ALA A 88 7.34 -14.23 16.12
N GLY A 89 7.24 -13.21 15.27
CA GLY A 89 8.01 -11.98 15.46
C GLY A 89 7.38 -11.07 16.52
N GLN A 90 7.65 -9.78 16.44
CA GLN A 90 6.97 -8.78 17.26
C GLN A 90 5.92 -8.01 16.46
N ILE A 91 4.82 -7.62 17.12
CA ILE A 91 3.82 -6.72 16.53
C ILE A 91 3.82 -5.38 17.28
N PHE A 92 4.08 -4.33 16.51
CA PHE A 92 4.07 -2.94 16.96
C PHE A 92 2.89 -2.21 16.32
N THR A 93 2.33 -1.26 17.06
CA THR A 93 1.34 -0.32 16.50
C THR A 93 1.84 1.08 16.71
N TYR A 94 1.70 1.93 15.69
CA TYR A 94 1.89 3.35 15.90
C TYR A 94 0.86 3.87 16.91
N THR A 95 1.34 4.51 17.97
CA THR A 95 0.51 4.96 19.10
C THR A 95 -0.44 6.08 18.73
N GLU A 96 -0.04 6.90 17.75
CA GLU A 96 -0.83 7.97 17.14
C GLU A 96 -1.58 7.44 15.90
N SER A 97 -2.55 8.21 15.40
CA SER A 97 -3.14 7.97 14.09
C SER A 97 -2.17 8.36 12.97
N MET A 98 -2.29 7.70 11.82
CA MET A 98 -1.75 8.19 10.56
C MET A 98 -2.84 8.14 9.50
N ASP A 99 -3.44 9.29 9.20
CA ASP A 99 -4.27 9.48 8.02
C ASP A 99 -3.39 9.85 6.82
N LEU A 100 -3.42 9.01 5.78
CA LEU A 100 -2.61 9.22 4.58
C LEU A 100 -3.03 10.44 3.75
N SER A 101 -4.27 10.93 3.94
CA SER A 101 -4.71 12.20 3.34
C SER A 101 -4.06 13.43 3.98
N LYS A 102 -3.39 13.28 5.13
CA LYS A 102 -2.76 14.37 5.88
C LYS A 102 -1.25 14.21 5.85
N LEU A 103 -0.59 14.93 4.93
CA LEU A 103 0.84 14.70 4.65
C LEU A 103 1.73 15.03 5.86
N ASN A 104 1.28 15.91 6.76
CA ASN A 104 1.98 16.16 8.02
C ASN A 104 1.99 14.94 8.96
N GLU A 105 0.91 14.17 9.04
CA GLU A 105 0.88 12.93 9.84
C GLU A 105 1.82 11.87 9.25
N VAL A 106 1.87 11.76 7.92
CA VAL A 106 2.83 10.89 7.21
C VAL A 106 4.27 11.26 7.55
N ARG A 107 4.61 12.56 7.56
CA ARG A 107 5.95 13.05 7.92
C ARG A 107 6.31 12.71 9.36
N ARG A 108 5.39 12.92 10.31
CA ARG A 108 5.60 12.61 11.72
C ARG A 108 5.87 11.12 11.93
N PHE A 109 5.06 10.27 11.30
CA PHE A 109 5.26 8.82 11.35
C PHE A 109 6.62 8.42 10.76
N ALA A 110 6.94 8.90 9.56
CA ALA A 110 8.20 8.54 8.90
C ALA A 110 9.43 8.99 9.70
N PHE A 111 9.40 10.19 10.28
CA PHE A 111 10.46 10.68 11.16
C PHE A 111 10.64 9.79 12.40
N LYS A 112 9.54 9.34 13.01
CA LYS A 112 9.61 8.41 14.13
C LYS A 112 10.24 7.08 13.73
N MET A 113 9.87 6.51 12.58
CA MET A 113 10.47 5.28 12.09
C MET A 113 11.95 5.44 11.76
N LEU A 114 12.36 6.59 11.21
CA LEU A 114 13.78 6.88 10.98
C LEU A 114 14.59 6.87 12.28
N LEU A 115 14.02 7.38 13.38
CA LEU A 115 14.65 7.35 14.70
C LEU A 115 14.63 5.95 15.34
N GLU A 116 13.50 5.24 15.24
CA GLU A 116 13.32 3.93 15.88
C GLU A 116 14.09 2.83 15.18
N LEU A 117 14.03 2.77 13.84
CA LEU A 117 14.69 1.72 13.05
C LEU A 117 16.13 2.07 12.71
N GLY A 118 16.46 3.36 12.55
CA GLY A 118 17.83 3.86 12.37
C GLY A 118 18.72 2.96 11.52
N LYS A 119 19.70 2.33 12.18
CA LYS A 119 20.72 1.45 11.57
C LYS A 119 20.22 0.03 11.25
N ASP A 120 19.11 -0.39 11.83
CA ASP A 120 18.53 -1.72 11.62
C ASP A 120 17.77 -1.76 10.27
N GLY A 121 17.30 -0.60 9.81
CA GLY A 121 16.72 -0.42 8.48
C GLY A 121 15.30 -0.97 8.35
N LEU A 122 14.83 -1.11 7.11
CA LEU A 122 13.49 -1.60 6.79
C LEU A 122 13.57 -2.58 5.62
N ASN A 123 13.09 -3.81 5.83
CA ASN A 123 13.12 -4.85 4.78
C ASN A 123 11.85 -4.86 3.94
N MET A 124 10.70 -4.49 4.51
CA MET A 124 9.42 -4.62 3.84
C MET A 124 8.52 -3.41 4.10
N LEU A 125 8.02 -2.80 3.03
CA LEU A 125 7.05 -1.70 3.10
C LEU A 125 5.81 -2.06 2.28
N PHE A 126 4.71 -2.36 2.97
CA PHE A 126 3.42 -2.63 2.35
C PHE A 126 2.57 -1.36 2.35
N LEU A 127 2.52 -0.72 1.19
CA LEU A 127 1.68 0.42 0.88
C LEU A 127 0.28 -0.11 0.54
N ASN A 128 -0.44 -0.56 1.56
CA ASN A 128 -1.68 -1.31 1.42
C ASN A 128 -2.95 -0.49 1.65
N ALA A 129 -2.93 0.47 2.58
CA ALA A 129 -4.11 1.27 2.91
C ALA A 129 -4.69 1.98 1.67
N GLY A 130 -6.01 1.97 1.57
CA GLY A 130 -6.73 2.76 0.59
C GLY A 130 -8.21 2.81 0.92
N ASP A 131 -8.90 3.81 0.41
CA ASP A 131 -10.36 3.86 0.41
C ASP A 131 -10.85 3.75 -1.03
N PRO A 132 -11.64 2.71 -1.38
CA PRO A 132 -12.30 2.64 -2.67
C PRO A 132 -13.49 3.60 -2.79
N TYR A 133 -13.87 4.27 -1.69
CA TYR A 133 -15.02 5.16 -1.65
C TYR A 133 -14.65 6.52 -1.04
N ALA A 134 -14.97 7.58 -1.77
CA ALA A 134 -15.03 8.94 -1.26
C ALA A 134 -16.42 9.49 -1.62
N PRO A 135 -17.17 10.08 -0.68
CA PRO A 135 -18.43 10.73 -1.01
C PRO A 135 -18.22 11.76 -2.12
N LEU A 136 -19.08 11.75 -3.14
CA LEU A 136 -19.02 12.76 -4.19
C LEU A 136 -19.20 14.15 -3.56
N GLY A 137 -18.30 15.07 -3.89
CA GLY A 137 -18.28 16.40 -3.28
C GLY A 137 -17.63 16.48 -1.90
N GLN A 138 -16.92 15.45 -1.45
CA GLN A 138 -16.06 15.53 -0.27
C GLN A 138 -15.06 16.71 -0.42
N PRO A 139 -14.74 17.43 0.68
CA PRO A 139 -13.68 18.43 0.66
C PRO A 139 -12.35 17.84 0.19
N LEU A 140 -11.51 18.70 -0.41
CA LEU A 140 -10.12 18.37 -0.71
C LEU A 140 -9.36 18.07 0.61
N SER A 141 -8.21 17.41 0.49
CA SER A 141 -7.29 17.23 1.61
C SER A 141 -6.82 18.58 2.16
N GLU A 142 -6.15 18.58 3.32
CA GLU A 142 -5.64 19.81 3.94
C GLU A 142 -4.67 20.56 3.01
N GLU A 143 -3.92 19.82 2.19
CA GLU A 143 -3.01 20.34 1.17
C GLU A 143 -3.69 20.65 -0.17
N GLY A 144 -5.02 20.49 -0.25
CA GLY A 144 -5.82 20.84 -1.42
C GLY A 144 -5.78 19.81 -2.53
N TYR A 145 -5.67 18.51 -2.24
CA TYR A 145 -5.75 17.44 -3.25
C TYR A 145 -7.11 16.72 -3.20
N GLU A 146 -7.53 16.14 -4.32
CA GLU A 146 -8.64 15.19 -4.32
C GLU A 146 -8.38 14.08 -3.29
N MET A 147 -9.37 13.81 -2.43
CA MET A 147 -9.19 13.05 -1.20
C MET A 147 -8.73 11.61 -1.44
N MET A 148 -9.30 10.94 -2.44
CA MET A 148 -8.97 9.55 -2.74
C MET A 148 -7.55 9.45 -3.30
N PHE A 149 -7.17 10.37 -4.19
CA PHE A 149 -5.81 10.49 -4.70
C PHE A 149 -4.80 10.82 -3.60
N ALA A 150 -5.17 11.71 -2.66
CA ALA A 150 -4.36 12.04 -1.51
C ALA A 150 -4.07 10.81 -0.64
N THR A 151 -5.11 10.03 -0.31
CA THR A 151 -5.02 8.85 0.55
C THR A 151 -4.32 7.69 -0.15
N ASN A 152 -4.82 7.29 -1.32
CA ASN A 152 -4.40 6.06 -1.99
C ASN A 152 -3.03 6.21 -2.65
N TYR A 153 -2.66 7.41 -3.10
CA TYR A 153 -1.44 7.63 -3.85
C TYR A 153 -0.45 8.59 -3.16
N LEU A 154 -0.80 9.86 -2.96
CA LEU A 154 0.17 10.88 -2.51
C LEU A 154 0.75 10.57 -1.13
N GLY A 155 -0.08 10.16 -0.17
CA GLY A 155 0.36 9.78 1.17
C GLY A 155 1.34 8.59 1.13
N HIS A 156 1.05 7.57 0.33
CA HIS A 156 1.93 6.41 0.14
C HIS A 156 3.23 6.78 -0.57
N HIS A 157 3.17 7.60 -1.62
CA HIS A 157 4.35 8.08 -2.33
C HIS A 157 5.27 8.87 -1.39
N LEU A 158 4.71 9.80 -0.59
CA LEU A 158 5.47 10.55 0.40
C LEU A 158 6.08 9.62 1.46
N LEU A 159 5.31 8.66 1.96
CA LEU A 159 5.79 7.69 2.94
C LEU A 159 7.01 6.90 2.42
N TYR A 160 6.90 6.35 1.20
CA TYR A 160 8.03 5.68 0.54
C TYR A 160 9.25 6.60 0.43
N ARG A 161 9.07 7.82 -0.07
CA ARG A 161 10.16 8.79 -0.27
C ARG A 161 10.90 9.08 1.04
N LEU A 162 10.16 9.22 2.14
CA LEU A 162 10.73 9.51 3.47
C LEU A 162 11.40 8.29 4.11
N LEU A 163 10.89 7.08 3.85
CA LEU A 163 11.45 5.83 4.38
C LEU A 163 12.52 5.20 3.48
N LEU A 164 12.76 5.74 2.28
CA LEU A 164 13.78 5.24 1.35
C LEU A 164 15.18 5.08 1.99
N PRO A 165 15.66 5.96 2.89
CA PRO A 165 16.91 5.72 3.60
C PRO A 165 16.93 4.41 4.41
N LEU A 166 15.82 4.04 5.06
CA LEU A 166 15.73 2.77 5.80
C LEU A 166 15.66 1.57 4.86
N LEU A 167 14.94 1.72 3.74
CA LEU A 167 14.89 0.68 2.69
C LEU A 167 16.28 0.41 2.09
N ARG A 168 17.11 1.45 1.94
CA ARG A 168 18.52 1.30 1.50
C ARG A 168 19.36 0.51 2.49
N ILE A 169 19.14 0.70 3.78
CA ILE A 169 19.81 -0.09 4.82
C ILE A 169 19.30 -1.54 4.77
N GLY A 170 17.99 -1.76 4.68
CA GLY A 170 17.41 -3.10 4.51
C GLY A 170 17.90 -3.80 3.24
N GLY A 171 18.09 -3.04 2.16
CA GLY A 171 18.65 -3.50 0.88
C GLY A 171 20.06 -4.09 1.02
N GLN A 172 20.85 -3.59 1.96
CA GLN A 172 22.20 -4.09 2.25
C GLN A 172 22.22 -5.45 2.97
N THR A 173 21.08 -5.94 3.46
CA THR A 173 20.97 -7.29 4.02
C THR A 173 20.93 -8.35 2.90
N ALA A 174 21.16 -9.62 3.26
CA ALA A 174 21.09 -10.73 2.31
C ALA A 174 19.67 -10.91 1.71
N ALA A 175 18.63 -10.51 2.44
CA ALA A 175 17.24 -10.60 2.00
C ALA A 175 16.83 -9.50 1.02
N GLY A 176 17.57 -8.38 0.97
CA GLY A 176 17.19 -7.16 0.28
C GLY A 176 16.02 -6.43 0.95
N ALA A 177 15.53 -5.38 0.29
CA ALA A 177 14.31 -4.68 0.70
C ALA A 177 13.22 -4.78 -0.37
N ARG A 178 11.96 -4.77 0.06
CA ARG A 178 10.78 -4.89 -0.80
C ARG A 178 9.76 -3.82 -0.47
N VAL A 179 9.20 -3.20 -1.50
CA VAL A 179 8.05 -2.31 -1.41
C VAL A 179 6.93 -2.92 -2.24
N VAL A 180 5.77 -3.11 -1.62
CA VAL A 180 4.59 -3.66 -2.28
C VAL A 180 3.48 -2.63 -2.22
N GLN A 181 3.01 -2.21 -3.39
CA GLN A 181 1.86 -1.31 -3.53
C GLN A 181 0.61 -2.13 -3.83
N THR A 182 -0.40 -2.03 -2.95
CA THR A 182 -1.69 -2.69 -3.21
C THR A 182 -2.49 -1.85 -4.21
N SER A 183 -2.48 -2.27 -5.47
CA SER A 183 -3.25 -1.68 -6.55
C SER A 183 -4.57 -2.45 -6.79
N SER A 184 -5.21 -2.22 -7.93
CA SER A 184 -6.44 -2.90 -8.34
C SER A 184 -6.61 -2.83 -9.85
N SER A 185 -7.22 -3.85 -10.46
CA SER A 185 -7.74 -3.86 -11.83
C SER A 185 -8.68 -2.69 -12.15
N ALA A 186 -9.20 -1.97 -11.14
CA ALA A 186 -9.84 -0.69 -11.36
C ALA A 186 -8.97 0.32 -12.14
N HIS A 187 -7.63 0.20 -12.12
CA HIS A 187 -6.73 1.06 -12.91
C HIS A 187 -7.06 1.06 -14.41
N TRP A 188 -7.54 -0.07 -14.96
CA TRP A 188 -7.97 -0.21 -16.36
C TRP A 188 -9.11 0.72 -16.73
N THR A 189 -10.01 1.01 -15.79
CA THR A 189 -11.20 1.85 -16.03
C THR A 189 -10.83 3.26 -16.44
N THR A 190 -9.61 3.70 -16.15
CA THR A 190 -9.13 5.06 -16.38
C THR A 190 -8.10 5.20 -17.49
N PHE A 191 -7.71 4.12 -18.18
CA PHE A 191 -6.65 4.17 -19.21
C PHE A 191 -6.93 5.19 -20.32
N ARG A 192 -8.20 5.31 -20.72
CA ARG A 192 -8.62 6.27 -21.74
C ARG A 192 -8.31 7.72 -21.36
N TRP A 193 -8.29 8.03 -20.07
CA TRP A 193 -8.11 9.38 -19.55
C TRP A 193 -6.76 9.59 -18.87
N GLY A 194 -6.05 8.51 -18.51
CA GLY A 194 -4.78 8.57 -17.82
C GLY A 194 -4.90 9.02 -16.37
N VAL A 195 -3.85 9.69 -15.90
CA VAL A 195 -3.76 10.31 -14.57
C VAL A 195 -3.68 11.82 -14.76
N ALA A 196 -4.40 12.57 -13.94
CA ALA A 196 -4.36 14.02 -13.95
C ALA A 196 -2.93 14.54 -13.85
N THR A 197 -2.60 15.48 -14.73
CA THR A 197 -1.24 16.06 -14.85
C THR A 197 -1.14 17.45 -14.25
N SER A 198 -2.27 18.01 -13.80
CA SER A 198 -2.34 19.30 -13.12
C SER A 198 -3.26 19.23 -11.91
N LEU A 199 -3.06 20.15 -10.96
CA LEU A 199 -3.92 20.26 -9.78
C LEU A 199 -5.35 20.66 -10.16
N GLU A 200 -5.50 21.49 -11.20
CA GLU A 200 -6.81 21.87 -11.74
C GLU A 200 -7.56 20.65 -12.27
N GLU A 201 -6.89 19.77 -13.01
CA GLU A 201 -7.49 18.54 -13.52
C GLU A 201 -7.83 17.55 -12.39
N LEU A 202 -6.91 17.39 -11.43
CA LEU A 202 -7.10 16.50 -10.29
C LEU A 202 -8.29 16.93 -9.41
N ASN A 203 -8.43 18.25 -9.18
CA ASN A 203 -9.43 18.81 -8.27
C ASN A 203 -10.68 19.34 -8.99
N GLY A 204 -10.65 19.41 -10.32
CA GLY A 204 -11.59 20.20 -11.12
C GLY A 204 -13.00 19.61 -11.18
N PRO A 205 -14.05 20.45 -11.20
CA PRO A 205 -15.44 20.00 -11.34
C PRO A 205 -15.76 19.36 -12.70
N THR A 206 -14.93 19.63 -13.72
CA THR A 206 -15.02 19.12 -15.11
C THR A 206 -14.18 17.88 -15.35
N ALA A 207 -13.41 17.42 -14.35
CA ALA A 207 -12.86 16.08 -14.41
C ALA A 207 -14.06 15.15 -14.65
N ASN A 208 -14.04 14.33 -15.71
CA ASN A 208 -15.02 13.23 -15.95
C ASN A 208 -15.23 12.31 -14.71
N PHE A 209 -14.40 12.53 -13.69
CA PHE A 209 -14.14 11.83 -12.46
C PHE A 209 -14.87 12.40 -11.24
N ARG A 210 -15.14 13.71 -11.13
CA ARG A 210 -15.59 14.29 -9.83
C ARG A 210 -16.97 13.82 -9.36
N TYR A 211 -17.75 13.25 -10.28
CA TYR A 211 -19.06 12.62 -10.03
C TYR A 211 -19.04 11.10 -10.29
N ASN A 212 -17.87 10.51 -10.52
CA ASN A 212 -17.70 9.08 -10.76
C ASN A 212 -16.60 8.53 -9.85
N SER A 213 -17.03 7.99 -8.70
CA SER A 213 -16.14 7.37 -7.71
C SER A 213 -15.29 6.25 -8.29
N GLY A 214 -15.81 5.49 -9.25
CA GLY A 214 -15.07 4.45 -9.95
C GLY A 214 -13.89 4.99 -10.75
N LEU A 215 -14.08 6.12 -11.45
CA LEU A 215 -12.99 6.77 -12.18
C LEU A 215 -11.97 7.44 -11.25
N LEU A 216 -12.39 8.06 -10.14
CA LEU A 216 -11.46 8.59 -9.14
C LEU A 216 -10.59 7.47 -8.55
N TYR A 217 -11.22 6.34 -8.22
CA TYR A 217 -10.53 5.17 -7.71
C TYR A 217 -9.58 4.59 -8.74
N GLY A 218 -10.05 4.35 -9.97
CA GLY A 218 -9.23 3.88 -11.08
C GLY A 218 -8.01 4.76 -11.31
N GLN A 219 -8.18 6.08 -11.32
CA GLN A 219 -7.08 7.03 -11.48
C GLN A 219 -6.03 6.86 -10.36
N SER A 220 -6.48 6.76 -9.10
CA SER A 220 -5.56 6.54 -7.97
C SER A 220 -4.77 5.23 -8.12
N LYS A 221 -5.40 4.18 -8.64
CA LYS A 221 -4.78 2.86 -8.86
C LYS A 221 -3.87 2.84 -10.09
N LEU A 222 -4.18 3.61 -11.12
CA LEU A 222 -3.30 3.82 -12.27
C LEU A 222 -2.04 4.58 -11.87
N ALA A 223 -2.18 5.65 -11.08
CA ALA A 223 -1.04 6.39 -10.55
C ALA A 223 -0.10 5.49 -9.74
N GLN A 224 -0.63 4.57 -8.93
CA GLN A 224 0.15 3.58 -8.20
C GLN A 224 0.97 2.66 -9.10
N VAL A 225 0.38 2.11 -10.18
CA VAL A 225 1.10 1.21 -11.12
C VAL A 225 2.21 1.95 -11.86
N LEU A 226 1.90 3.13 -12.41
CA LEU A 226 2.88 3.96 -13.12
C LEU A 226 4.03 4.38 -12.19
N TRP A 227 3.71 4.73 -10.95
CA TRP A 227 4.71 5.08 -9.95
C TRP A 227 5.62 3.91 -9.60
N VAL A 228 5.11 2.69 -9.47
CA VAL A 228 5.95 1.52 -9.16
C VAL A 228 7.02 1.34 -10.25
N GLN A 229 6.64 1.47 -11.53
CA GLN A 229 7.56 1.36 -12.65
C GLN A 229 8.63 2.45 -12.62
N GLU A 230 8.21 3.70 -12.41
CA GLU A 230 9.12 4.84 -12.33
C GLU A 230 10.03 4.78 -11.09
N ALA A 231 9.51 4.37 -9.93
CA ALA A 231 10.31 4.24 -8.73
C ALA A 231 11.33 3.11 -8.84
N ALA A 232 10.96 1.99 -9.47
CA ALA A 232 11.87 0.88 -9.71
C ALA A 232 12.98 1.24 -10.71
N SER A 233 12.67 2.01 -11.75
CA SER A 233 13.66 2.42 -12.78
C SER A 233 14.72 3.41 -12.24
N GLN A 234 14.38 4.16 -11.18
CA GLN A 234 15.29 5.12 -10.55
C GLN A 234 16.25 4.50 -9.53
N LEU A 235 16.07 3.23 -9.15
CA LEU A 235 16.93 2.55 -8.18
C LEU A 235 18.13 1.91 -8.86
N ASP A 236 19.31 2.04 -8.24
CA ASP A 236 20.46 1.25 -8.66
C ASP A 236 20.20 -0.23 -8.27
N PRO A 237 20.32 -1.20 -9.19
CA PRO A 237 20.21 -2.63 -8.86
C PRO A 237 21.10 -3.07 -7.69
N ALA A 238 22.24 -2.40 -7.46
CA ALA A 238 23.13 -2.66 -6.33
C ALA A 238 22.50 -2.32 -4.96
N GLU A 239 21.47 -1.47 -4.92
CA GLU A 239 20.71 -1.16 -3.70
C GLU A 239 19.83 -2.34 -3.25
N ARG A 240 19.54 -3.32 -4.14
CA ARG A 240 18.72 -4.51 -3.86
C ARG A 240 17.36 -4.18 -3.21
N ILE A 241 16.73 -3.11 -3.70
CA ILE A 241 15.37 -2.71 -3.36
C ILE A 241 14.46 -3.09 -4.53
N TYR A 242 13.43 -3.89 -4.25
CA TYR A 242 12.46 -4.33 -5.24
C TYR A 242 11.11 -3.66 -4.99
N ILE A 243 10.54 -3.02 -6.00
CA ILE A 243 9.26 -2.33 -5.89
C ILE A 243 8.28 -2.98 -6.85
N ASN A 244 7.17 -3.50 -6.32
CA ASN A 244 6.14 -4.18 -7.10
C ASN A 244 4.74 -3.67 -6.74
N ALA A 245 3.81 -3.82 -7.68
CA ALA A 245 2.38 -3.61 -7.45
C ALA A 245 1.64 -4.94 -7.51
N GLY A 246 0.65 -5.14 -6.63
CA GLY A 246 -0.22 -6.31 -6.64
C GLY A 246 -1.68 -5.91 -6.68
N ASP A 247 -2.48 -6.55 -7.55
CA ASP A 247 -3.94 -6.52 -7.48
C ASP A 247 -4.42 -7.77 -6.74
N PRO A 248 -5.01 -7.64 -5.54
CA PRO A 248 -5.51 -8.78 -4.78
C PRO A 248 -6.83 -9.33 -5.35
N GLY A 249 -7.42 -8.67 -6.35
CA GLY A 249 -8.75 -8.99 -6.85
C GLY A 249 -9.86 -8.59 -5.88
N VAL A 250 -11.05 -9.16 -6.06
CA VAL A 250 -12.19 -8.95 -5.17
C VAL A 250 -12.00 -9.81 -3.92
N CYS A 251 -11.65 -9.18 -2.80
CA CYS A 251 -11.54 -9.83 -1.50
C CYS A 251 -12.68 -9.42 -0.58
N ASP A 252 -13.22 -10.38 0.18
CA ASP A 252 -14.18 -10.10 1.25
C ASP A 252 -13.47 -9.34 2.39
N THR A 253 -13.79 -8.05 2.49
CA THR A 253 -13.22 -7.12 3.47
C THR A 253 -14.32 -6.20 3.95
N GLU A 254 -14.11 -5.56 5.10
CA GLU A 254 -15.07 -4.60 5.70
C GLU A 254 -15.44 -3.43 4.76
N HIS A 255 -14.70 -3.21 3.67
CA HIS A 255 -15.05 -2.20 2.65
C HIS A 255 -16.40 -2.50 1.98
N TRP A 256 -16.82 -3.76 1.85
CA TRP A 256 -18.11 -4.13 1.25
C TRP A 256 -19.30 -3.91 2.19
N ALA A 257 -19.07 -3.91 3.50
CA ALA A 257 -20.12 -3.59 4.47
C ALA A 257 -20.57 -2.13 4.33
N LYS A 258 -19.67 -1.22 3.94
CA LYS A 258 -20.04 0.16 3.63
C LYS A 258 -21.00 0.23 2.44
N THR A 259 -20.82 -0.59 1.40
CA THR A 259 -21.64 -0.57 0.18
C THR A 259 -23.13 -0.88 0.44
N ALA A 260 -23.43 -1.68 1.47
CA ALA A 260 -24.80 -1.99 1.87
C ALA A 260 -25.55 -0.80 2.49
N GLU A 261 -24.84 0.13 3.14
CA GLU A 261 -25.45 1.34 3.71
C GLU A 261 -25.78 2.41 2.66
N TRP A 262 -25.25 2.31 1.43
CA TRP A 262 -25.49 3.29 0.34
C TRP A 262 -26.56 2.86 -0.67
N ILE A 263 -26.94 1.58 -0.68
CA ILE A 263 -27.97 1.03 -1.59
C ILE A 263 -29.36 1.01 -0.92
N ALA A 264 -29.43 1.22 0.40
CA ALA A 264 -30.68 1.37 1.16
C ALA A 264 -31.12 2.84 1.23
#